data_AF-A0A7C2Q466-F1
#
_entry.id   AF-A0A7C2Q466-F1
#
_cell.length_a   1.000
_cell.length_b   1.000
_cell.length_c   1.000
_cell.angle_alpha   90.00
_cell.angle_beta   90.00
_cell.angle_gamma   90.00
#
_symmetry.space_group_name_H-M   'P 1'
#
loop_
_entity.id
_entity.type
_entity.pdbx_description
1 polymer ?
#
loop_
_entity_poly.entity_id
_entity_poly.type
_entity_poly.pdbx_seq_one_letter_code
_entity_poly.pdbx_strand_id
1 'polypeptide(L)'
;MDEVLVEDLPVPEFLKRNLRDFGVVELYPPQVKALQAGVLAGENIVLATPTASGKTLVALMAASIHLVKGGKVLYLVPLRALASEKFEDCKRLLCRGTGFKAAISTGDYDSSDPWLADYDVIVATNEKADSLLRHRAPWINDVSLIVFDELHLLGDPDRGPTLEMVITKLRRRLPGAQLIGLSATISNADEVAGWLNAKPVVSEWRPVPLKEGVLLGRRIEFPDGSIWELKQMSDNVIVNAVLNIVAEGGQALVFALTRSRAESYAARIAKDLSERIDLLAPDDREALEEYAEKILATDRSSFSENLAQLVVRGAAFHHAGLSHAQRSLIEEAFRARRLKAVVATPTLAAGVNLPARLVLITEVRRYQPGYGYQLIPVLEYKQFCGRAGRPGYDEVGYSAIIARR
;
A
#
# COMPACT_ATOMS: atom_id res chain seq x y z
N MET A 1 -25.18 -5.85 -8.93
CA MET A 1 -25.09 -4.67 -8.05
C MET A 1 -25.04 -3.51 -8.99
N ASP A 2 -25.96 -2.56 -8.84
CA ASP A 2 -26.05 -1.41 -9.73
C ASP A 2 -24.78 -0.56 -9.65
N GLU A 3 -24.33 -0.05 -10.80
CA GLU A 3 -23.18 0.85 -10.90
C GLU A 3 -23.48 2.13 -10.11
N VAL A 4 -22.60 2.49 -9.17
CA VAL A 4 -22.76 3.72 -8.38
C VAL A 4 -21.74 4.74 -8.87
N LEU A 5 -22.23 5.73 -9.62
CA LEU A 5 -21.42 6.80 -10.17
C LEU A 5 -21.08 7.84 -9.10
N VAL A 6 -19.92 8.48 -9.25
CA VAL A 6 -19.46 9.54 -8.35
C VAL A 6 -20.43 10.73 -8.30
N GLU A 7 -21.12 11.00 -9.40
CA GLU A 7 -22.12 12.08 -9.49
C GLU A 7 -23.29 11.91 -8.53
N ASP A 8 -23.70 10.67 -8.29
CA ASP A 8 -24.87 10.33 -7.49
C ASP A 8 -24.55 10.21 -6.00
N LEU A 9 -23.27 10.38 -5.62
CA LEU A 9 -22.84 10.24 -4.24
C LEU A 9 -23.40 11.37 -3.36
N PRO A 10 -23.89 11.06 -2.15
CA PRO A 10 -24.34 12.07 -1.19
C PRO A 10 -23.14 12.67 -0.42
N VAL A 11 -22.15 13.19 -1.17
CA VAL A 11 -20.94 13.83 -0.65
C VAL A 11 -20.84 15.27 -1.18
N PRO A 12 -20.05 16.15 -0.55
CA PRO A 12 -19.88 17.52 -1.01
C PRO A 12 -19.36 17.62 -2.44
N GLU A 13 -19.81 18.65 -3.17
CA GLU A 13 -19.50 18.81 -4.61
C GLU A 13 -18.00 18.95 -4.89
N PHE A 14 -17.24 19.56 -3.97
CA PHE A 14 -15.78 19.67 -4.13
C PHE A 14 -15.12 18.29 -4.19
N LEU A 15 -15.62 17.31 -3.43
CA LEU A 15 -15.06 15.96 -3.42
C LEU A 15 -15.41 15.25 -4.73
N LYS A 16 -16.65 15.36 -5.22
CA LYS A 16 -17.04 14.77 -6.51
C LYS A 16 -16.17 15.28 -7.65
N ARG A 17 -15.93 16.59 -7.71
CA ARG A 17 -15.00 17.20 -8.67
C ARG A 17 -13.59 16.65 -8.53
N ASN A 18 -13.06 16.62 -7.31
CA ASN A 18 -11.69 16.16 -7.06
C ASN A 18 -11.51 14.67 -7.38
N LEU A 19 -12.55 13.85 -7.19
CA LEU A 19 -12.56 12.44 -7.59
C LEU A 19 -12.55 12.26 -9.11
N ARG A 20 -13.36 13.03 -9.84
CA ARG A 20 -13.38 13.04 -11.31
C ARG A 20 -12.03 13.45 -11.89
N ASP A 21 -11.44 14.53 -11.37
CA ASP A 21 -10.08 14.98 -11.74
C ASP A 21 -9.02 13.90 -11.49
N PHE A 22 -9.25 13.02 -10.51
CA PHE A 22 -8.37 11.90 -10.19
C PHE A 22 -8.69 10.63 -10.99
N GLY A 23 -9.68 10.67 -11.89
CA GLY A 23 -10.10 9.55 -12.73
C GLY A 23 -11.01 8.53 -12.03
N VAL A 24 -11.56 8.88 -10.87
CA VAL A 24 -12.55 8.04 -10.17
C VAL A 24 -13.94 8.45 -10.66
N VAL A 25 -14.59 7.55 -11.40
CA VAL A 25 -15.93 7.76 -11.99
C VAL A 25 -17.01 6.88 -11.36
N GLU A 26 -16.62 5.71 -10.87
CA GLU A 26 -17.52 4.69 -10.31
C GLU A 26 -16.93 4.13 -9.02
N LEU A 27 -17.79 3.73 -8.09
CA LEU A 27 -17.39 3.03 -6.87
C LEU A 27 -17.28 1.53 -7.06
N TYR A 28 -16.27 0.94 -6.44
CA TYR A 28 -16.13 -0.51 -6.36
C TYR A 28 -17.18 -1.15 -5.44
N PRO A 29 -17.54 -2.43 -5.65
CA PRO A 29 -18.54 -3.11 -4.84
C PRO A 29 -18.31 -3.04 -3.31
N PRO A 30 -17.08 -3.18 -2.78
CA PRO A 30 -16.86 -3.03 -1.34
C PRO A 30 -17.10 -1.60 -0.82
N GLN A 31 -16.89 -0.59 -1.67
CA GLN A 31 -17.17 0.81 -1.33
C GLN A 31 -18.67 1.05 -1.28
N VAL A 32 -19.43 0.51 -2.26
CA VAL A 32 -20.90 0.55 -2.25
C VAL A 32 -21.47 -0.13 -1.01
N LYS A 33 -20.95 -1.31 -0.63
CA LYS A 33 -21.35 -1.99 0.63
C LYS A 33 -21.09 -1.12 1.86
N ALA A 34 -19.98 -0.38 1.91
CA ALA A 34 -19.69 0.52 3.02
C ALA A 34 -20.68 1.70 3.08
N LEU A 35 -21.10 2.23 1.93
CA LEU A 35 -22.15 3.25 1.83
C LEU A 35 -23.48 2.71 2.37
N GLN A 36 -23.88 1.50 1.95
CA GLN A 36 -25.09 0.83 2.41
C GLN A 36 -25.06 0.53 3.92
N ALA A 37 -23.88 0.27 4.49
CA ALA A 37 -23.71 0.12 5.93
C ALA A 37 -23.95 1.43 6.72
N GLY A 38 -24.00 2.57 6.03
CA GLY A 38 -24.30 3.88 6.61
C GLY A 38 -23.07 4.71 6.96
N VAL A 39 -21.90 4.43 6.36
CA VAL A 39 -20.66 5.17 6.68
C VAL A 39 -20.81 6.69 6.49
N LEU A 40 -21.58 7.13 5.49
CA LEU A 40 -21.83 8.55 5.24
C LEU A 40 -22.87 9.16 6.19
N ALA A 41 -23.65 8.33 6.89
CA ALA A 41 -24.61 8.73 7.89
C ALA A 41 -24.02 8.80 9.31
N GLY A 42 -22.72 8.54 9.47
CA GLY A 42 -22.02 8.57 10.77
C GLY A 42 -21.93 7.21 11.47
N GLU A 43 -22.33 6.12 10.82
CA GLU A 43 -22.20 4.78 11.39
C GLU A 43 -20.73 4.36 11.49
N ASN A 44 -20.36 3.76 12.63
CA ASN A 44 -19.04 3.17 12.76
C ASN A 44 -18.95 1.93 11.87
N ILE A 45 -17.84 1.77 11.14
CA ILE A 45 -17.64 0.61 10.26
C ILE A 45 -16.25 -0.01 10.44
N VAL A 46 -16.16 -1.32 10.23
CA VAL A 46 -14.90 -2.03 10.00
C VAL A 46 -14.93 -2.61 8.61
N LEU A 47 -14.18 -2.01 7.69
CA LEU A 47 -14.07 -2.43 6.29
C LEU A 47 -12.89 -3.40 6.14
N ALA A 48 -13.20 -4.70 6.10
CA ALA A 48 -12.23 -5.77 5.91
C ALA A 48 -12.28 -6.28 4.46
N THR A 49 -11.33 -5.83 3.64
CA THR A 49 -11.28 -6.15 2.22
C THR A 49 -9.83 -6.28 1.74
N PRO A 50 -9.55 -7.03 0.65
CA PRO A 50 -8.21 -7.14 0.08
C PRO A 50 -7.55 -5.78 -0.20
N THR A 51 -6.22 -5.75 -0.30
CA THR A 51 -5.50 -4.55 -0.77
C THR A 51 -5.91 -4.22 -2.21
N ALA A 52 -5.85 -2.94 -2.59
CA ALA A 52 -6.30 -2.39 -3.86
C ALA A 52 -7.83 -2.32 -4.10
N SER A 53 -8.66 -2.67 -3.12
CA SER A 53 -10.13 -2.50 -3.16
C SER A 53 -10.61 -1.06 -2.92
N GLY A 54 -9.68 -0.10 -2.74
CA GLY A 54 -10.00 1.32 -2.56
C GLY A 54 -10.57 1.68 -1.18
N LYS A 55 -10.13 1.01 -0.10
CA LYS A 55 -10.52 1.29 1.29
C LYS A 55 -10.39 2.75 1.70
N THR A 56 -9.28 3.40 1.35
CA THR A 56 -9.01 4.80 1.68
C THR A 56 -10.11 5.74 1.16
N LEU A 57 -10.69 5.46 -0.02
CA LEU A 57 -11.74 6.32 -0.59
C LEU A 57 -12.99 6.37 0.31
N VAL A 58 -13.37 5.26 0.95
CA VAL A 58 -14.50 5.21 1.89
C VAL A 58 -14.27 6.16 3.07
N ALA A 59 -13.07 6.14 3.64
CA ALA A 59 -12.70 7.02 4.74
C ALA A 59 -12.67 8.51 4.31
N LEU A 60 -12.18 8.81 3.10
CA LEU A 60 -12.14 10.19 2.58
C LEU A 60 -13.55 10.73 2.27
N MET A 61 -14.47 9.89 1.78
CA MET A 61 -15.86 10.28 1.59
C MET A 61 -16.51 10.66 2.93
N ALA A 62 -16.34 9.84 3.98
CA ALA A 62 -16.83 10.17 5.31
C ALA A 62 -16.17 11.44 5.87
N ALA A 63 -14.85 11.57 5.72
CA ALA A 63 -14.10 12.75 6.15
C ALA A 63 -14.64 14.04 5.54
N SER A 64 -14.98 14.05 4.24
CA SER A 64 -15.54 15.24 3.58
C SER A 64 -16.85 15.73 4.21
N ILE A 65 -17.70 14.81 4.69
CA ILE A 65 -18.96 15.15 5.36
C ILE A 65 -18.68 15.77 6.73
N HIS A 66 -17.73 15.21 7.48
CA HIS A 66 -17.32 15.75 8.78
C HIS A 66 -16.71 17.15 8.66
N LEU A 67 -15.87 17.36 7.65
CA LEU A 67 -15.24 18.66 7.38
C LEU A 67 -16.27 19.76 7.09
N VAL A 68 -17.27 19.48 6.24
CA VAL A 68 -18.33 20.45 5.94
C VAL A 68 -19.22 20.75 7.16
N LYS A 69 -19.32 19.83 8.12
CA LYS A 69 -19.99 20.04 9.41
C LYS A 69 -19.12 20.80 10.43
N GLY A 70 -17.90 21.21 10.07
CA GLY A 70 -16.97 21.91 10.95
C GLY A 70 -16.21 21.01 11.92
N GLY A 71 -16.24 19.69 11.72
CA GLY A 71 -15.52 18.73 12.56
C GLY A 71 -14.09 18.48 12.08
N LYS A 72 -13.21 18.06 12.99
CA LYS A 72 -11.83 17.67 12.69
C LYS A 72 -11.73 16.16 12.44
N VAL A 73 -10.80 15.76 11.56
CA VAL A 73 -10.55 14.36 11.18
C VAL A 73 -9.17 13.92 11.65
N LEU A 74 -9.11 12.79 12.37
CA LEU A 74 -7.85 12.14 12.77
C LEU A 74 -7.67 10.84 11.99
N TYR A 75 -6.68 10.80 11.09
CA TYR A 75 -6.36 9.63 10.28
C TYR A 75 -5.09 8.97 10.82
N LEU A 76 -5.24 7.76 11.37
CA LEU A 76 -4.15 7.02 12.00
C LEU A 76 -3.61 5.94 11.08
N VAL A 77 -2.29 5.87 10.98
CA VAL A 77 -1.56 4.90 10.17
C VAL A 77 -0.46 4.20 10.98
N PRO A 78 0.00 3.01 10.58
CA PRO A 78 1.02 2.29 11.32
C PRO A 78 2.46 2.67 10.97
N LEU A 79 2.68 3.41 9.88
CA LEU A 79 4.01 3.71 9.35
C LEU A 79 4.10 5.16 8.88
N ARG A 80 5.27 5.78 9.07
CA ARG A 80 5.55 7.16 8.61
C ARG A 80 5.48 7.30 7.08
N ALA A 81 5.86 6.24 6.35
CA ALA A 81 5.74 6.21 4.89
C ALA A 81 4.27 6.28 4.45
N LEU A 82 3.42 5.45 5.06
CA LEU A 82 1.97 5.49 4.82
C LEU A 82 1.35 6.83 5.23
N ALA A 83 1.85 7.46 6.29
CA ALA A 83 1.37 8.79 6.71
C ALA A 83 1.60 9.83 5.62
N SER A 84 2.76 9.78 4.96
CA SER A 84 3.10 10.70 3.87
C SER A 84 2.18 10.46 2.66
N GLU A 85 1.91 9.20 2.33
CA GLU A 85 0.96 8.83 1.27
C GLU A 85 -0.46 9.34 1.58
N LYS A 86 -0.99 9.03 2.76
CA LYS A 86 -2.36 9.45 3.14
C LYS A 86 -2.49 10.95 3.29
N PHE A 87 -1.44 11.65 3.71
CA PHE A 87 -1.41 13.11 3.74
C PHE A 87 -1.57 13.71 2.34
N GLU A 88 -0.88 13.19 1.34
CA GLU A 88 -1.02 13.65 -0.04
C GLU A 88 -2.40 13.30 -0.63
N ASP A 89 -2.96 12.12 -0.32
CA ASP A 89 -4.34 11.77 -0.67
C ASP A 89 -5.34 12.77 -0.09
N CYS A 90 -5.23 13.08 1.22
CA CYS A 90 -6.06 14.07 1.89
C CYS A 90 -5.91 15.47 1.27
N LYS A 91 -4.69 15.93 0.99
CA LYS A 91 -4.48 17.23 0.32
C LYS A 91 -5.14 17.28 -1.05
N ARG A 92 -4.97 16.24 -1.84
CA ARG A 92 -5.47 16.17 -3.21
C ARG A 92 -7.00 16.12 -3.25
N LEU A 93 -7.62 15.32 -2.39
CA LEU A 93 -9.05 15.04 -2.45
C LEU A 93 -9.89 15.91 -1.52
N LEU A 94 -9.38 16.25 -0.32
CA LEU A 94 -10.11 17.02 0.68
C LEU A 94 -9.76 18.51 0.68
N CYS A 95 -8.49 18.89 0.45
CA CYS A 95 -8.07 20.29 0.55
C CYS A 95 -8.11 21.05 -0.78
N ARG A 96 -7.81 20.39 -1.92
CA ARG A 96 -7.68 21.06 -3.23
C ARG A 96 -8.97 21.80 -3.61
N GLY A 97 -8.83 23.11 -3.84
CA GLY A 97 -9.95 23.97 -4.22
C GLY A 97 -10.97 24.18 -3.09
N THR A 98 -10.54 24.07 -1.84
CA THR A 98 -11.33 24.30 -0.62
C THR A 98 -10.56 25.19 0.36
N GLY A 99 -11.17 25.52 1.50
CA GLY A 99 -10.49 26.18 2.63
C GLY A 99 -9.85 25.23 3.66
N PHE A 100 -10.03 23.91 3.51
CA PHE A 100 -9.55 22.94 4.49
C PHE A 100 -8.05 22.71 4.40
N LYS A 101 -7.42 22.47 5.56
CA LYS A 101 -5.98 22.25 5.69
C LYS A 101 -5.69 20.87 6.27
N ALA A 102 -4.73 20.17 5.66
CA ALA A 102 -4.21 18.91 6.18
C ALA A 102 -2.84 19.11 6.82
N ALA A 103 -2.54 18.37 7.87
CA ALA A 103 -1.25 18.28 8.53
C ALA A 103 -0.80 16.82 8.69
N ILE A 104 0.51 16.62 8.76
CA ILE A 104 1.13 15.33 9.07
C ILE A 104 1.95 15.45 10.36
N SER A 105 1.74 14.53 11.30
CA SER A 105 2.51 14.46 12.56
C SER A 105 2.93 13.01 12.85
N THR A 106 4.21 12.72 12.66
CA THR A 106 4.75 11.35 12.74
C THR A 106 6.05 11.26 13.55
N GLY A 107 6.42 12.32 14.24
CA GLY A 107 7.67 12.45 14.99
C GLY A 107 7.51 13.35 16.21
N ASP A 108 8.60 13.51 16.95
CA ASP A 108 8.68 14.21 18.24
C ASP A 108 7.58 13.78 19.22
N TYR A 109 7.86 12.70 19.97
CA TYR A 109 6.88 12.09 20.87
C TYR A 109 6.73 12.81 22.20
N ASP A 110 7.44 13.93 22.42
CA ASP A 110 7.41 14.71 23.66
C ASP A 110 6.81 16.11 23.43
N SER A 111 5.76 16.18 22.61
CA SER A 111 5.08 17.43 22.25
C SER A 111 3.56 17.25 22.15
N SER A 112 2.83 18.28 22.60
CA SER A 112 1.37 18.40 22.46
C SER A 112 0.92 18.88 21.08
N ASP A 113 1.86 19.28 20.22
CA ASP A 113 1.66 19.86 18.89
C ASP A 113 0.47 20.85 18.83
N PRO A 114 0.51 21.98 19.56
CA PRO A 114 -0.62 22.92 19.60
C PRO A 114 -1.00 23.48 18.23
N TRP A 115 -0.02 23.58 17.31
CA TRP A 115 -0.19 24.05 15.94
C TRP A 115 -1.17 23.21 15.11
N LEU A 116 -1.45 21.96 15.51
CA LEU A 116 -2.45 21.10 14.86
C LEU A 116 -3.89 21.58 15.08
N ALA A 117 -4.11 22.51 16.03
CA ALA A 117 -5.41 23.16 16.21
C ALA A 117 -5.89 23.86 14.93
N ASP A 118 -4.97 24.44 14.14
CA ASP A 118 -5.26 25.23 12.93
C ASP A 118 -5.54 24.39 11.66
N TYR A 119 -5.60 23.06 11.77
CA TYR A 119 -5.73 22.12 10.64
C TYR A 119 -6.95 21.23 10.78
N ASP A 120 -7.67 20.96 9.70
CA ASP A 120 -8.94 20.22 9.74
C ASP A 120 -8.74 18.69 9.62
N VAL A 121 -7.67 18.26 8.95
CA VAL A 121 -7.31 16.85 8.78
C VAL A 121 -5.91 16.61 9.32
N ILE A 122 -5.77 15.66 10.24
CA ILE A 122 -4.49 15.32 10.87
C ILE A 122 -4.17 13.87 10.56
N VAL A 123 -3.07 13.64 9.83
CA VAL A 123 -2.53 12.31 9.57
C VAL A 123 -1.41 12.03 10.56
N ALA A 124 -1.55 10.99 11.38
CA ALA A 124 -0.57 10.67 12.41
C ALA A 124 -0.27 9.18 12.51
N THR A 125 0.91 8.83 13.06
CA THR A 125 1.16 7.42 13.43
C THR A 125 0.44 7.06 14.73
N ASN A 126 0.18 5.77 14.94
CA ASN A 126 -0.40 5.27 16.18
C ASN A 126 0.40 5.71 17.42
N GLU A 127 1.74 5.65 17.36
CA GLU A 127 2.64 6.08 18.44
C GLU A 127 2.53 7.58 18.71
N LYS A 128 2.39 8.40 17.65
CA LYS A 128 2.21 9.84 17.81
C LYS A 128 0.84 10.18 18.39
N ALA A 129 -0.21 9.47 17.98
CA ALA A 129 -1.54 9.62 18.59
C ALA A 129 -1.52 9.27 20.10
N ASP A 130 -0.83 8.20 20.50
CA ASP A 130 -0.65 7.88 21.92
C ASP A 130 0.06 9.00 22.69
N SER A 131 1.13 9.57 22.11
CA SER A 131 1.83 10.73 22.68
C SER A 131 0.90 11.93 22.84
N LEU A 132 0.16 12.32 21.80
CA LEU A 132 -0.77 13.46 21.84
C LEU A 132 -1.86 13.29 22.91
N LEU A 133 -2.36 12.07 23.09
CA LEU A 133 -3.31 11.72 24.15
C LEU A 133 -2.69 11.86 25.55
N ARG A 134 -1.44 11.42 25.73
CA ARG A 134 -0.70 11.56 26.99
C ARG A 134 -0.48 13.02 27.37
N HIS A 135 -0.12 13.86 26.39
CA HIS A 135 0.05 15.31 26.60
C HIS A 135 -1.26 16.10 26.65
N ARG A 136 -2.41 15.43 26.54
CA ARG A 136 -3.76 16.02 26.62
C ARG A 136 -3.97 17.17 25.63
N ALA A 137 -3.43 17.05 24.42
CA ALA A 137 -3.58 18.07 23.38
C ALA A 137 -5.05 18.54 23.24
N PRO A 138 -5.37 19.84 23.44
CA PRO A 138 -6.75 20.31 23.53
C PRO A 138 -7.58 20.06 22.27
N TRP A 139 -6.97 20.23 21.09
CA TRP A 139 -7.61 20.08 19.79
C TRP A 139 -8.15 18.66 19.52
N ILE A 140 -7.70 17.65 20.27
CA ILE A 140 -8.23 16.28 20.17
C ILE A 140 -9.75 16.28 20.43
N ASN A 141 -10.24 17.18 21.28
CA ASN A 141 -11.65 17.26 21.62
C ASN A 141 -12.53 17.75 20.44
N ASP A 142 -11.92 18.35 19.41
CA ASP A 142 -12.62 18.81 18.20
C ASP A 142 -12.71 17.70 17.12
N VAL A 143 -12.08 16.54 17.37
CA VAL A 143 -12.08 15.40 16.47
C VAL A 143 -13.45 14.74 16.48
N SER A 144 -14.06 14.65 15.30
CA SER A 144 -15.40 14.09 15.08
C SER A 144 -15.38 12.79 14.26
N LEU A 145 -14.28 12.50 13.57
CA LEU A 145 -14.04 11.26 12.83
C LEU A 145 -12.62 10.76 13.11
N ILE A 146 -12.50 9.47 13.40
CA ILE A 146 -11.22 8.78 13.55
C ILE A 146 -11.16 7.62 12.57
N VAL A 147 -10.10 7.58 11.77
CA VAL A 147 -9.81 6.49 10.84
C VAL A 147 -8.63 5.69 11.37
N PHE A 148 -8.80 4.37 11.51
CA PHE A 148 -7.74 3.44 11.86
C PHE A 148 -7.34 2.63 10.63
N ASP A 149 -6.23 2.98 10.00
CA ASP A 149 -5.72 2.24 8.84
C ASP A 149 -4.90 1.02 9.28
N GLU A 150 -4.94 -0.02 8.45
CA GLU A 150 -4.31 -1.32 8.72
C GLU A 150 -4.69 -1.93 10.09
N LEU A 151 -5.98 -1.90 10.43
CA LEU A 151 -6.51 -2.34 11.73
C LEU A 151 -6.17 -3.80 12.08
N HIS A 152 -5.89 -4.66 11.10
CA HIS A 152 -5.39 -6.02 11.32
C HIS A 152 -4.09 -6.09 12.11
N LEU A 153 -3.33 -4.99 12.19
CA LEU A 153 -2.15 -4.91 13.04
C LEU A 153 -2.46 -5.00 14.53
N LEU A 154 -3.73 -5.02 14.95
CA LEU A 154 -4.11 -5.43 16.30
C LEU A 154 -3.56 -6.81 16.68
N GLY A 155 -3.45 -7.72 15.71
CA GLY A 155 -2.85 -9.05 15.92
C GLY A 155 -1.32 -9.07 15.87
N ASP A 156 -0.67 -7.94 15.62
CA ASP A 156 0.79 -7.86 15.57
C ASP A 156 1.38 -7.80 17.00
N PRO A 157 2.35 -8.67 17.37
CA PRO A 157 2.89 -8.71 18.72
C PRO A 157 3.57 -7.42 19.18
N ASP A 158 4.22 -6.69 18.25
CA ASP A 158 5.00 -5.51 18.58
C ASP A 158 4.13 -4.23 18.56
N ARG A 159 3.18 -4.15 17.60
CA ARG A 159 2.40 -2.93 17.32
C ARG A 159 0.96 -2.98 17.81
N GLY A 160 0.39 -4.18 17.91
CA GLY A 160 -0.98 -4.41 18.36
C GLY A 160 -1.28 -3.73 19.70
N PRO A 161 -0.43 -3.88 20.74
CA PRO A 161 -0.66 -3.26 22.03
C PRO A 161 -0.78 -1.73 21.97
N THR A 162 0.06 -1.06 21.17
CA THR A 162 -0.04 0.40 21.02
C THR A 162 -1.33 0.81 20.32
N LEU A 163 -1.70 0.12 19.23
CA LEU A 163 -2.93 0.40 18.50
C LEU A 163 -4.17 0.19 19.38
N GLU A 164 -4.22 -0.93 20.12
CA GLU A 164 -5.31 -1.24 21.04
C GLU A 164 -5.46 -0.17 22.13
N MET A 165 -4.34 0.26 22.72
CA MET A 165 -4.32 1.33 23.72
C MET A 165 -4.81 2.66 23.17
N VAL A 166 -4.38 3.04 21.95
CA VAL A 166 -4.81 4.28 21.29
C VAL A 166 -6.31 4.26 21.01
N ILE A 167 -6.82 3.19 20.42
CA ILE A 167 -8.26 3.01 20.15
C ILE A 167 -9.05 3.13 21.47
N THR A 168 -8.63 2.41 22.51
CA THR A 168 -9.31 2.41 23.81
C THR A 168 -9.36 3.81 24.43
N LYS A 169 -8.24 4.53 24.42
CA LYS A 169 -8.16 5.91 24.95
C LYS A 169 -9.03 6.88 24.13
N LEU A 170 -9.00 6.79 22.80
CA LEU A 170 -9.78 7.65 21.92
C LEU A 170 -11.27 7.42 22.10
N ARG A 171 -11.73 6.17 22.14
CA ARG A 171 -13.14 5.83 22.38
C ARG A 171 -13.66 6.37 23.71
N ARG A 172 -12.83 6.29 24.75
CA ARG A 172 -13.18 6.83 26.07
C ARG A 172 -13.22 8.36 26.07
N ARG A 173 -12.31 9.01 25.36
CA ARG A 173 -12.21 10.48 25.31
C ARG A 173 -13.22 11.12 24.38
N LEU A 174 -13.56 10.46 23.27
CA LEU A 174 -14.38 10.95 22.17
C LEU A 174 -15.52 9.97 21.87
N PRO A 175 -16.47 9.75 22.82
CA PRO A 175 -17.52 8.74 22.65
C PRO A 175 -18.50 9.04 21.51
N GLY A 176 -18.57 10.30 21.04
CA GLY A 176 -19.41 10.72 19.92
C GLY A 176 -18.68 10.80 18.57
N ALA A 177 -17.38 10.52 18.51
CA ALA A 177 -16.65 10.52 17.24
C ALA A 177 -16.98 9.25 16.44
N GLN A 178 -17.20 9.41 15.14
CA GLN A 178 -17.33 8.27 14.23
C GLN A 178 -15.99 7.53 14.12
N LEU A 179 -16.04 6.21 14.08
CA LEU A 179 -14.88 5.33 13.96
C LEU A 179 -14.95 4.54 12.65
N ILE A 180 -13.88 4.61 11.85
CA ILE A 180 -13.74 3.83 10.63
C ILE A 180 -12.47 2.99 10.74
N GLY A 181 -12.63 1.67 10.82
CA GLY A 181 -11.53 0.71 10.75
C GLY A 181 -11.31 0.24 9.31
N LEU A 182 -10.12 0.40 8.77
CA LEU A 182 -9.74 -0.13 7.46
C LEU A 182 -8.78 -1.31 7.66
N SER A 183 -9.08 -2.45 7.04
CA SER A 183 -8.26 -3.64 7.21
C SER A 183 -8.16 -4.45 5.93
N ALA A 184 -7.01 -5.10 5.72
CA ALA A 184 -6.95 -6.34 4.95
C ALA A 184 -7.96 -7.38 5.49
N THR A 185 -8.30 -8.38 4.68
CA THR A 185 -9.19 -9.48 5.10
C THR A 185 -8.67 -10.13 6.39
N ILE A 186 -9.52 -10.15 7.42
CA ILE A 186 -9.26 -10.78 8.73
C ILE A 186 -10.42 -11.73 9.06
N SER A 187 -10.11 -12.86 9.70
CA SER A 187 -11.11 -13.87 10.05
C SER A 187 -11.99 -13.46 11.23
N ASN A 188 -11.54 -12.52 12.06
CA ASN A 188 -12.25 -12.02 13.24
C ASN A 188 -12.80 -10.60 13.04
N ALA A 189 -13.19 -10.24 11.81
CA ALA A 189 -13.74 -8.92 11.50
C ALA A 189 -14.95 -8.56 12.38
N ASP A 190 -15.84 -9.52 12.63
CA ASP A 190 -17.03 -9.33 13.46
C ASP A 190 -16.70 -9.03 14.92
N GLU A 191 -15.67 -9.68 15.48
CA GLU A 191 -15.22 -9.45 16.85
C GLU A 191 -14.64 -8.05 17.01
N VAL A 192 -13.76 -7.64 16.09
CA VAL A 192 -13.15 -6.30 16.08
C VAL A 192 -14.23 -5.24 15.87
N ALA A 193 -15.20 -5.48 14.99
CA ALA A 193 -16.34 -4.58 14.76
C ALA A 193 -17.22 -4.47 16.01
N GLY A 194 -17.52 -5.60 16.66
CA GLY A 194 -18.27 -5.64 17.91
C GLY A 194 -17.58 -4.86 19.02
N TRP A 195 -16.26 -5.04 19.18
CA TRP A 195 -15.48 -4.26 20.14
C TRP A 195 -15.59 -2.75 19.86
N LEU A 196 -15.50 -2.33 18.60
CA LEU A 196 -15.61 -0.92 18.19
C LEU A 196 -17.04 -0.37 18.17
N ASN A 197 -18.06 -1.18 18.47
CA ASN A 197 -19.47 -0.84 18.23
C ASN A 197 -19.69 -0.35 16.79
N ALA A 198 -19.23 -1.16 15.83
CA ALA A 198 -19.19 -0.87 14.41
C ALA A 198 -19.86 -1.98 13.61
N LYS A 199 -20.30 -1.67 12.38
CA LYS A 199 -20.82 -2.66 11.43
C LYS A 199 -19.65 -3.28 10.64
N PRO A 200 -19.51 -4.61 10.59
CA PRO A 200 -18.51 -5.27 9.77
C PRO A 200 -18.93 -5.20 8.29
N VAL A 201 -18.01 -4.77 7.43
CA VAL A 201 -18.17 -4.77 5.97
C VAL A 201 -17.07 -5.63 5.38
N VAL A 202 -17.37 -6.89 5.11
CA VAL A 202 -16.42 -7.87 4.58
C VAL A 202 -16.66 -8.12 3.10
N SER A 203 -15.58 -8.15 2.31
CA SER A 203 -15.67 -8.46 0.88
C SER A 203 -14.35 -8.97 0.33
N GLU A 204 -14.39 -10.10 -0.38
CA GLU A 204 -13.23 -10.66 -1.10
C GLU A 204 -13.05 -10.09 -2.51
N TRP A 205 -13.92 -9.15 -2.92
CA TRP A 205 -13.86 -8.55 -4.24
C TRP A 205 -12.54 -7.80 -4.47
N ARG A 206 -11.99 -7.94 -5.68
CA ARG A 206 -10.80 -7.24 -6.17
C ARG A 206 -11.03 -6.71 -7.59
N PRO A 207 -10.45 -5.56 -7.95
CA PRO A 207 -10.56 -5.02 -9.31
C PRO A 207 -9.87 -5.89 -10.35
N VAL A 208 -8.78 -6.57 -9.96
CA VAL A 208 -8.07 -7.54 -10.78
C VAL A 208 -8.07 -8.89 -10.05
N PRO A 209 -8.60 -9.96 -10.67
CA PRO A 209 -8.52 -11.31 -10.14
C PRO A 209 -7.08 -11.73 -9.81
N LEU A 210 -6.92 -12.47 -8.71
CA LEU A 210 -5.63 -12.96 -8.24
C LEU A 210 -5.53 -14.47 -8.38
N LYS A 211 -4.45 -14.93 -9.00
CA LYS A 211 -4.03 -16.34 -8.98
C LYS A 211 -2.77 -16.49 -8.12
N GLU A 212 -2.94 -17.11 -6.94
CA GLU A 212 -1.85 -17.44 -6.03
C GLU A 212 -1.35 -18.85 -6.32
N GLY A 213 -0.06 -19.04 -6.53
CA GLY A 213 0.51 -20.34 -6.85
C GLY A 213 1.86 -20.60 -6.17
N VAL A 214 2.40 -21.78 -6.46
CA VAL A 214 3.73 -22.20 -6.00
C VAL A 214 4.63 -22.36 -7.22
N LEU A 215 5.76 -21.67 -7.21
CA LEU A 215 6.78 -21.77 -8.24
C LEU A 215 7.78 -22.88 -7.88
N LEU A 216 7.82 -23.93 -8.70
CA LEU A 216 8.76 -25.04 -8.61
C LEU A 216 9.39 -25.33 -9.98
N GLY A 217 10.70 -25.14 -10.09
CA GLY A 217 11.41 -25.29 -11.36
C GLY A 217 10.90 -24.28 -12.40
N ARG A 218 10.21 -24.75 -13.43
CA ARG A 218 9.64 -23.92 -14.50
C ARG A 218 8.11 -23.88 -14.49
N ARG A 219 7.49 -24.25 -13.37
CA ARG A 219 6.03 -24.37 -13.27
C ARG A 219 5.52 -23.55 -12.12
N ILE A 220 4.48 -22.76 -12.37
CA ILE A 220 3.66 -22.16 -11.33
C ILE A 220 2.38 -22.98 -11.27
N GLU A 221 2.18 -23.68 -10.16
CA GLU A 221 0.99 -24.49 -9.91
C GLU A 221 0.01 -23.72 -9.02
N PHE A 222 -1.25 -23.68 -9.42
CA PHE A 222 -2.32 -22.96 -8.72
C PHE A 222 -3.25 -23.93 -7.97
N PRO A 223 -3.97 -23.49 -6.92
CA PRO A 223 -4.87 -24.32 -6.12
C PRO A 223 -6.00 -25.00 -6.90
N ASP A 224 -6.39 -24.46 -8.06
CA ASP A 224 -7.40 -25.03 -8.95
C ASP A 224 -6.85 -26.19 -9.81
N GLY A 225 -5.57 -26.54 -9.63
CA GLY A 225 -4.85 -27.57 -10.40
C GLY A 225 -4.33 -27.07 -11.75
N SER A 226 -4.60 -25.81 -12.13
CA SER A 226 -4.02 -25.23 -13.34
C SER A 226 -2.52 -24.98 -13.17
N ILE A 227 -1.77 -25.11 -14.26
CA ILE A 227 -0.31 -24.95 -14.27
C ILE A 227 0.06 -23.95 -15.35
N TRP A 228 0.87 -22.96 -14.99
CA TRP A 228 1.56 -22.10 -15.94
C TRP A 228 3.01 -22.59 -16.14
N GLU A 229 3.28 -23.14 -17.32
CA GLU A 229 4.60 -23.64 -17.70
C GLU A 229 5.43 -22.52 -18.36
N LEU A 230 6.53 -22.15 -17.70
CA LEU A 230 7.42 -21.06 -18.09
C LEU A 230 8.41 -21.54 -19.15
N LYS A 231 8.62 -20.71 -20.19
CA LYS A 231 9.70 -20.90 -21.16
C LYS A 231 11.05 -20.80 -20.45
N GLN A 232 12.02 -21.61 -20.87
CA GLN A 232 13.39 -21.53 -20.34
C GLN A 232 14.09 -20.32 -20.96
N MET A 233 14.16 -19.24 -20.20
CA MET A 233 14.83 -17.99 -20.55
C MET A 233 16.01 -17.68 -19.63
N SER A 234 16.07 -18.29 -18.44
CA SER A 234 17.16 -18.20 -17.47
C SER A 234 17.23 -19.46 -16.61
N ASP A 235 18.44 -19.84 -16.18
CA ASP A 235 18.64 -20.97 -15.26
C ASP A 235 18.20 -20.63 -13.83
N ASN A 236 18.11 -19.34 -13.51
CA ASN A 236 17.58 -18.92 -12.22
C ASN A 236 16.05 -18.87 -12.27
N VAL A 237 15.39 -19.68 -11.44
CA VAL A 237 13.92 -19.79 -11.38
C VAL A 237 13.19 -18.44 -11.20
N ILE A 238 13.74 -17.52 -10.40
CA ILE A 238 13.16 -16.19 -10.18
C ILE A 238 13.27 -15.35 -11.44
N VAL A 239 14.49 -15.26 -11.98
CA VAL A 239 14.77 -14.47 -13.18
C VAL A 239 13.94 -15.02 -14.35
N ASN A 240 13.84 -16.34 -14.46
CA ASN A 240 13.04 -16.99 -15.50
C ASN A 240 11.56 -16.58 -15.45
N ALA A 241 10.94 -16.59 -14.27
CA ALA A 241 9.56 -16.15 -14.10
C ALA A 241 9.38 -14.65 -14.41
N VAL A 242 10.34 -13.81 -14.01
CA VAL A 242 10.34 -12.38 -14.35
C VAL A 242 10.43 -12.16 -15.85
N LEU A 243 11.33 -12.85 -16.57
CA LEU A 243 11.46 -12.69 -18.02
C LEU A 243 10.20 -13.13 -18.76
N ASN A 244 9.54 -14.22 -18.33
CA ASN A 244 8.31 -14.69 -18.95
C ASN A 244 7.18 -13.66 -18.82
N ILE A 245 6.97 -13.06 -17.63
CA ILE A 245 5.91 -12.04 -17.48
C ILE A 245 6.25 -10.75 -18.26
N VAL A 246 7.53 -10.37 -18.35
CA VAL A 246 7.96 -9.20 -19.13
C VAL A 246 7.76 -9.43 -20.62
N ALA A 247 8.02 -10.64 -21.13
CA ALA A 247 7.73 -11.03 -22.50
C ALA A 247 6.25 -10.95 -22.86
N GLU A 248 5.35 -11.06 -21.88
CA GLU A 248 3.90 -10.86 -22.04
C GLU A 248 3.47 -9.39 -21.80
N GLY A 249 4.40 -8.44 -21.76
CA GLY A 249 4.15 -7.01 -21.55
C GLY A 249 3.84 -6.62 -20.09
N GLY A 250 4.02 -7.55 -19.15
CA GLY A 250 3.84 -7.33 -17.72
C GLY A 250 5.06 -6.72 -17.03
N GLN A 251 4.89 -6.43 -15.74
CA GLN A 251 5.97 -6.05 -14.83
C GLN A 251 6.01 -7.03 -13.66
N ALA A 252 7.18 -7.18 -13.04
CA ALA A 252 7.36 -8.06 -11.89
C ALA A 252 7.78 -7.28 -10.62
N LEU A 253 7.19 -7.63 -9.49
CA LEU A 253 7.64 -7.22 -8.16
C LEU A 253 8.13 -8.46 -7.40
N VAL A 254 9.39 -8.46 -6.98
CA VAL A 254 10.01 -9.60 -6.30
C VAL A 254 10.31 -9.23 -4.85
N PHE A 255 9.76 -9.97 -3.90
CA PHE A 255 10.01 -9.82 -2.47
C PHE A 255 11.21 -10.65 -2.02
N ALA A 256 12.34 -9.98 -1.80
CA ALA A 256 13.54 -10.57 -1.25
C ALA A 256 13.69 -10.23 0.24
N LEU A 257 14.05 -11.22 1.07
CA LEU A 257 14.04 -11.05 2.53
C LEU A 257 15.20 -10.23 3.09
N THR A 258 16.26 -10.01 2.32
CA THR A 258 17.42 -9.19 2.73
C THR A 258 17.79 -8.18 1.65
N ARG A 259 18.44 -7.09 2.05
CA ARG A 259 18.95 -6.06 1.13
C ARG A 259 19.92 -6.65 0.10
N SER A 260 20.88 -7.45 0.58
CA SER A 260 21.84 -8.14 -0.28
C SER A 260 21.19 -9.08 -1.31
N ARG A 261 20.11 -9.79 -0.95
CA ARG A 261 19.37 -10.62 -1.91
C ARG A 261 18.59 -9.77 -2.89
N ALA A 262 18.01 -8.65 -2.44
CA ALA A 262 17.32 -7.73 -3.33
C ALA A 262 18.26 -7.19 -4.42
N GLU A 263 19.44 -6.70 -4.02
CA GLU A 263 20.50 -6.25 -4.92
C GLU A 263 20.96 -7.37 -5.87
N SER A 264 21.22 -8.57 -5.34
CA SER A 264 21.69 -9.71 -6.14
C SER A 264 20.68 -10.17 -7.18
N TYR A 265 19.39 -10.29 -6.83
CA TYR A 265 18.36 -10.66 -7.78
C TYR A 265 18.11 -9.56 -8.81
N ALA A 266 18.10 -8.28 -8.41
CA ALA A 266 17.97 -7.16 -9.34
C ALA A 266 19.10 -7.17 -10.37
N ALA A 267 20.35 -7.40 -9.94
CA ALA A 267 21.50 -7.50 -10.83
C ALA A 267 21.38 -8.65 -11.86
N ARG A 268 20.91 -9.82 -11.42
CA ARG A 268 20.67 -10.96 -12.32
C ARG A 268 19.55 -10.69 -13.33
N ILE A 269 18.45 -10.09 -12.87
CA ILE A 269 17.34 -9.72 -13.76
C ILE A 269 17.80 -8.68 -14.80
N ALA A 270 18.51 -7.63 -14.36
CA ALA A 270 19.07 -6.60 -15.24
C ALA A 270 20.00 -7.19 -16.31
N LYS A 271 20.88 -8.13 -15.90
CA LYS A 271 21.77 -8.81 -16.84
C LYS A 271 20.98 -9.53 -17.93
N ASP A 272 20.06 -10.41 -17.55
CA ASP A 272 19.32 -11.23 -18.52
C ASP A 272 18.34 -10.40 -19.36
N LEU A 273 17.81 -9.28 -18.83
CA LEU A 273 17.03 -8.31 -19.63
C LEU A 273 17.91 -7.60 -20.67
N SER A 274 19.13 -7.20 -20.30
CA SER A 274 20.03 -6.50 -21.24
C SER A 274 20.48 -7.37 -22.43
N GLU A 275 20.52 -8.69 -22.24
CA GLU A 275 20.80 -9.67 -23.30
C GLU A 275 19.59 -9.89 -24.24
N ARG A 276 18.41 -9.39 -23.87
CA ARG A 276 17.13 -9.58 -24.58
C ARG A 276 16.55 -8.23 -24.99
N ILE A 277 17.14 -7.67 -26.05
CA ILE A 277 16.88 -6.30 -26.48
C ILE A 277 15.38 -6.04 -26.78
N ASP A 278 14.68 -7.08 -27.21
CA ASP A 278 13.25 -7.12 -27.55
C ASP A 278 12.31 -6.94 -26.35
N LEU A 279 12.79 -7.18 -25.12
CA LEU A 279 11.98 -7.05 -23.90
C LEU A 279 11.95 -5.63 -23.33
N LEU A 280 12.79 -4.73 -23.85
CA LEU A 280 12.86 -3.32 -23.45
C LEU A 280 12.68 -2.45 -24.68
N ALA A 281 11.50 -1.83 -24.80
CA ALA A 281 11.19 -0.92 -25.90
C ALA A 281 12.19 0.25 -25.95
N PRO A 282 12.52 0.79 -27.14
CA PRO A 282 13.44 1.92 -27.28
C PRO A 282 13.08 3.11 -26.38
N ASP A 283 11.81 3.53 -26.38
CA ASP A 283 11.30 4.62 -25.55
C ASP A 283 11.47 4.36 -24.04
N ASP A 284 11.38 3.09 -23.62
CA ASP A 284 11.61 2.73 -22.22
C ASP A 284 13.08 2.87 -21.85
N ARG A 285 14.01 2.57 -22.77
CA ARG A 285 15.45 2.71 -22.51
C ARG A 285 15.85 4.16 -22.34
N GLU A 286 15.40 5.02 -23.25
CA GLU A 286 15.67 6.46 -23.18
C GLU A 286 15.14 7.04 -21.87
N ALA A 287 13.90 6.71 -21.50
CA ALA A 287 13.35 7.13 -20.22
C ALA A 287 14.15 6.59 -19.02
N LEU A 288 14.61 5.34 -19.07
CA LEU A 288 15.41 4.73 -18.00
C LEU A 288 16.81 5.35 -17.89
N GLU A 289 17.40 5.82 -18.99
CA GLU A 289 18.64 6.60 -18.97
C GLU A 289 18.42 7.94 -18.25
N GLU A 290 17.32 8.64 -18.50
CA GLU A 290 16.99 9.85 -17.74
C GLU A 290 16.80 9.59 -16.24
N TYR A 291 16.12 8.49 -15.88
CA TYR A 291 15.96 8.11 -14.47
C TYR A 291 17.30 7.76 -13.83
N ALA A 292 18.20 7.09 -14.55
CA ALA A 292 19.54 6.78 -14.08
C ALA A 292 20.37 8.06 -13.83
N GLU A 293 20.29 9.05 -14.71
CA GLU A 293 20.93 10.36 -14.51
C GLU A 293 20.37 11.09 -13.28
N LYS A 294 19.05 11.09 -13.08
CA LYS A 294 18.40 11.68 -11.89
C LYS A 294 18.84 10.97 -10.59
N ILE A 295 19.01 9.65 -10.63
CA ILE A 295 19.55 8.88 -9.50
C ILE A 295 20.98 9.31 -9.18
N LEU A 296 21.85 9.40 -10.19
CA LEU A 296 23.24 9.85 -10.04
C LEU A 296 23.36 11.31 -9.61
N ALA A 297 22.37 12.15 -9.95
CA ALA A 297 22.30 13.54 -9.48
C ALA A 297 21.96 13.64 -7.98
N THR A 298 21.33 12.61 -7.40
CA THR A 298 21.04 12.56 -5.96
C THR A 298 22.33 12.34 -5.16
N ASP A 299 23.13 11.34 -5.56
CA ASP A 299 24.50 11.13 -5.10
C ASP A 299 25.26 10.24 -6.09
N ARG A 300 26.59 10.39 -6.17
CA ARG A 300 27.47 9.61 -7.06
C ARG A 300 28.30 8.58 -6.30
N SER A 301 27.71 7.93 -5.30
CA SER A 301 28.37 6.81 -4.65
C SER A 301 28.41 5.58 -5.57
N SER A 302 29.36 4.67 -5.34
CA SER A 302 29.42 3.38 -6.08
C SER A 302 28.12 2.57 -5.94
N PHE A 303 27.41 2.75 -4.83
CA PHE A 303 26.10 2.15 -4.59
C PHE A 303 25.03 2.72 -5.52
N SER A 304 25.01 4.05 -5.72
CA SER A 304 24.10 4.74 -6.64
C SER A 304 24.46 4.50 -8.11
N GLU A 305 25.75 4.40 -8.43
CA GLU A 305 26.22 4.01 -9.77
C GLU A 305 25.76 2.60 -10.13
N ASN A 306 25.89 1.64 -9.20
CA ASN A 306 25.37 0.29 -9.39
C ASN A 306 23.85 0.32 -9.62
N LEU A 307 23.09 1.03 -8.78
CA LEU A 307 21.64 1.18 -8.97
C LEU A 307 21.28 1.75 -10.35
N ALA A 308 21.93 2.84 -10.76
CA ALA A 308 21.70 3.50 -12.04
C ALA A 308 21.96 2.54 -13.22
N GLN A 309 23.03 1.74 -13.16
CA GLN A 309 23.33 0.73 -14.18
C GLN A 309 22.25 -0.36 -14.28
N LEU A 310 21.66 -0.78 -13.16
CA LEU A 310 20.56 -1.74 -13.17
C LEU A 310 19.30 -1.10 -13.80
N VAL A 311 19.01 0.15 -13.45
CA VAL A 311 17.83 0.89 -13.93
C VAL A 311 17.84 1.02 -15.44
N VAL A 312 18.97 1.39 -16.06
CA VAL A 312 19.12 1.45 -17.53
C VAL A 312 18.78 0.10 -18.19
N ARG A 313 19.02 -1.01 -17.48
CA ARG A 313 18.74 -2.37 -17.94
C ARG A 313 17.34 -2.87 -17.54
N GLY A 314 16.48 -1.99 -17.06
CA GLY A 314 15.07 -2.29 -16.80
C GLY A 314 14.78 -2.98 -15.46
N ALA A 315 15.74 -3.05 -14.53
CA ALA A 315 15.49 -3.60 -13.19
C ALA A 315 16.08 -2.72 -12.06
N ALA A 316 15.48 -2.77 -10.87
CA ALA A 316 16.02 -2.07 -9.70
C ALA A 316 15.81 -2.87 -8.42
N PHE A 317 16.60 -2.57 -7.38
CA PHE A 317 16.31 -2.99 -6.02
C PHE A 317 15.66 -1.85 -5.24
N HIS A 318 14.82 -2.16 -4.24
CA HIS A 318 14.10 -1.16 -3.43
C HIS A 318 14.10 -1.54 -1.94
N HIS A 319 14.87 -0.81 -1.14
CA HIS A 319 14.99 -1.07 0.29
C HIS A 319 15.47 0.15 1.07
N ALA A 320 15.44 0.08 2.41
CA ALA A 320 15.75 1.20 3.30
C ALA A 320 17.19 1.76 3.23
N GLY A 321 18.12 1.08 2.54
CA GLY A 321 19.44 1.65 2.22
C GLY A 321 19.43 2.75 1.14
N LEU A 322 18.32 2.91 0.42
CA LEU A 322 18.14 3.97 -0.58
C LEU A 322 17.68 5.28 0.08
N SER A 323 18.12 6.41 -0.48
CA SER A 323 17.59 7.72 -0.10
C SER A 323 16.10 7.83 -0.44
N HIS A 324 15.40 8.81 0.14
CA HIS A 324 14.00 9.06 -0.23
C HIS A 324 13.86 9.39 -1.72
N ALA A 325 14.73 10.27 -2.24
CA ALA A 325 14.71 10.68 -3.64
C ALA A 325 14.90 9.50 -4.60
N GLN A 326 15.85 8.61 -4.31
CA GLN A 326 16.07 7.39 -5.12
C GLN A 326 14.85 6.46 -5.12
N ARG A 327 14.24 6.24 -3.95
CA ARG A 327 13.02 5.44 -3.84
C ARG A 327 11.90 6.02 -4.68
N SER A 328 11.66 7.33 -4.57
CA SER A 328 10.64 8.01 -5.37
C SER A 328 10.87 7.86 -6.88
N LEU A 329 12.11 7.99 -7.36
CA LEU A 329 12.45 7.81 -8.77
C LEU A 329 12.17 6.38 -9.27
N ILE A 330 12.53 5.36 -8.49
CA ILE A 330 12.26 3.95 -8.83
C ILE A 330 10.75 3.69 -8.87
N GLU A 331 10.03 4.20 -7.88
CA GLU A 331 8.57 4.07 -7.78
C GLU A 331 7.85 4.73 -8.95
N GLU A 332 8.31 5.92 -9.35
CA GLU A 332 7.82 6.66 -10.50
C GLU A 332 8.08 5.89 -11.80
N ALA A 333 9.33 5.47 -12.05
CA ALA A 333 9.71 4.71 -13.24
C ALA A 333 8.94 3.37 -13.36
N PHE A 334 8.68 2.71 -12.23
CA PHE A 334 7.88 1.50 -12.18
C PHE A 334 6.40 1.79 -12.46
N ARG A 335 5.81 2.83 -11.85
CA ARG A 335 4.41 3.22 -12.10
C ARG A 335 4.19 3.67 -13.55
N ALA A 336 5.18 4.33 -14.14
CA ALA A 336 5.20 4.74 -15.55
C ALA A 336 5.44 3.56 -16.53
N ARG A 337 5.56 2.33 -16.03
CA ARG A 337 5.79 1.09 -16.80
C ARG A 337 7.10 1.03 -17.59
N ARG A 338 8.01 1.98 -17.35
CA ARG A 338 9.34 2.02 -17.96
C ARG A 338 10.23 0.92 -17.38
N LEU A 339 10.28 0.86 -16.05
CA LEU A 339 11.05 -0.15 -15.32
C LEU A 339 10.29 -1.49 -15.28
N LYS A 340 10.91 -2.61 -15.69
CA LYS A 340 10.21 -3.90 -15.86
C LYS A 340 10.16 -4.75 -14.60
N ALA A 341 11.18 -4.64 -13.74
CA ALA A 341 11.25 -5.41 -12.52
C ALA A 341 11.76 -4.59 -11.34
N VAL A 342 11.12 -4.76 -10.17
CA VAL A 342 11.61 -4.22 -8.90
C VAL A 342 11.78 -5.37 -7.92
N VAL A 343 12.94 -5.44 -7.25
CA VAL A 343 13.19 -6.38 -6.16
C VAL A 343 13.21 -5.62 -4.84
N ALA A 344 12.19 -5.83 -4.01
CA ALA A 344 11.98 -5.06 -2.79
C ALA A 344 12.12 -5.90 -1.51
N THR A 345 12.56 -5.26 -0.43
CA THR A 345 12.43 -5.84 0.92
C THR A 345 11.02 -5.57 1.49
N PRO A 346 10.40 -6.52 2.22
CA PRO A 346 9.05 -6.42 2.76
C PRO A 346 8.72 -5.10 3.50
N THR A 347 9.61 -4.68 4.39
CA THR A 347 9.43 -3.53 5.29
C THR A 347 9.22 -2.21 4.56
N LEU A 348 9.77 -2.08 3.35
CA LEU A 348 9.62 -0.86 2.56
C LEU A 348 8.42 -0.94 1.61
N ALA A 349 8.14 -2.11 1.06
CA ALA A 349 7.00 -2.28 0.18
C ALA A 349 5.67 -2.09 0.91
N ALA A 350 5.57 -2.48 2.18
CA ALA A 350 4.38 -2.24 3.02
C ALA A 350 3.93 -0.76 3.02
N GLY A 351 4.83 0.18 2.75
CA GLY A 351 4.54 1.61 2.74
C GLY A 351 4.36 2.27 1.37
N VAL A 352 4.36 1.51 0.26
CA VAL A 352 4.32 2.09 -1.09
C VAL A 352 3.36 1.30 -1.99
N ASN A 353 2.46 1.97 -2.70
CA ASN A 353 1.54 1.35 -3.66
C ASN A 353 2.22 1.07 -5.02
N LEU A 354 2.86 -0.11 -5.16
CA LEU A 354 3.46 -0.60 -6.41
C LEU A 354 2.80 -1.92 -6.86
N PRO A 355 1.70 -1.87 -7.64
CA PRO A 355 1.10 -3.07 -8.21
C PRO A 355 1.92 -3.57 -9.42
N ALA A 356 1.98 -4.89 -9.60
CA ALA A 356 2.70 -5.56 -10.69
C ALA A 356 1.87 -6.74 -11.23
N ARG A 357 2.04 -7.13 -12.49
CA ARG A 357 1.30 -8.28 -13.03
C ARG A 357 1.72 -9.60 -12.37
N LEU A 358 3.01 -9.72 -12.03
CA LEU A 358 3.56 -10.84 -11.27
C LEU A 358 4.18 -10.34 -9.95
N VAL A 359 3.81 -10.98 -8.85
CA VAL A 359 4.49 -10.87 -7.56
C VAL A 359 5.19 -12.18 -7.23
N LEU A 360 6.46 -12.13 -6.86
CA LEU A 360 7.21 -13.31 -6.42
C LEU A 360 7.65 -13.15 -4.96
N ILE A 361 7.43 -14.18 -4.15
CA ILE A 361 7.94 -14.25 -2.79
C ILE A 361 9.10 -15.25 -2.78
N THR A 362 10.33 -14.78 -2.51
CA THR A 362 11.52 -15.61 -2.75
C THR A 362 11.66 -16.77 -1.77
N GLU A 363 11.04 -16.67 -0.60
CA GLU A 363 11.22 -17.57 0.55
C GLU A 363 9.96 -17.63 1.42
N VAL A 364 9.73 -18.78 2.04
CA VAL A 364 8.65 -19.00 3.03
C VAL A 364 9.07 -18.66 4.47
N ARG A 365 10.37 -18.50 4.74
CA ARG A 365 10.93 -18.26 6.08
C ARG A 365 11.86 -17.06 6.11
N ARG A 366 11.76 -16.23 7.15
CA ARG A 366 12.64 -15.08 7.43
C ARG A 366 13.37 -15.28 8.75
N TYR A 367 14.65 -14.90 8.79
CA TYR A 367 15.39 -14.83 10.05
C TYR A 367 14.87 -13.67 10.91
N GLN A 368 14.47 -13.97 12.13
CA GLN A 368 14.09 -13.02 13.15
C GLN A 368 15.17 -13.04 14.26
N PRO A 369 15.79 -11.89 14.58
CA PRO A 369 16.73 -11.81 15.70
C PRO A 369 16.10 -12.37 16.98
N GLY A 370 16.81 -13.25 17.68
CA GLY A 370 16.33 -13.91 18.90
C GLY A 370 15.48 -15.16 18.68
N TYR A 371 14.80 -15.30 17.53
CA TYR A 371 13.87 -16.41 17.26
C TYR A 371 14.31 -17.34 16.13
N GLY A 372 15.38 -17.02 15.41
CA GLY A 372 15.86 -17.81 14.28
C GLY A 372 14.97 -17.70 13.04
N TYR A 373 14.98 -18.71 12.17
CA TYR A 373 14.16 -18.72 10.96
C TYR A 373 12.69 -19.05 11.29
N GLN A 374 11.82 -18.08 11.11
CA GLN A 374 10.38 -18.19 11.31
C GLN A 374 9.64 -18.18 9.98
N LEU A 375 8.47 -18.83 9.92
CA LEU A 375 7.60 -18.73 8.75
C LEU A 375 7.11 -17.28 8.60
N ILE A 376 6.96 -16.83 7.35
CA ILE A 376 6.30 -15.55 7.07
C ILE A 376 4.83 -15.70 7.48
N PRO A 377 4.28 -14.79 8.32
CA PRO A 377 2.88 -14.82 8.70
C PRO A 377 1.96 -14.79 7.47
N VAL A 378 0.85 -15.52 7.52
CA VAL A 378 -0.12 -15.59 6.41
C VAL A 378 -0.61 -14.20 6.01
N LEU A 379 -0.84 -13.32 6.98
CA LEU A 379 -1.25 -11.94 6.75
C LEU A 379 -0.23 -11.15 5.94
N GLU A 380 1.06 -11.24 6.31
CA GLU A 380 2.17 -10.60 5.58
C GLU A 380 2.27 -11.18 4.15
N TYR A 381 2.13 -12.50 3.99
CA TYR A 381 2.08 -13.14 2.67
C TYR A 381 0.92 -12.62 1.81
N LYS A 382 -0.29 -12.49 2.38
CA LYS A 382 -1.46 -11.95 1.66
C LYS A 382 -1.28 -10.48 1.27
N GLN A 383 -0.60 -9.68 2.09
CA GLN A 383 -0.24 -8.31 1.73
C GLN A 383 0.70 -8.24 0.51
N PHE A 384 1.64 -9.19 0.39
CA PHE A 384 2.48 -9.31 -0.82
C PHE A 384 1.62 -9.66 -2.04
N CYS A 385 0.81 -10.72 -1.92
CA CYS A 385 -0.06 -11.18 -3.01
C CYS A 385 -1.09 -10.13 -3.44
N GLY A 386 -1.52 -9.26 -2.53
CA GLY A 386 -2.42 -8.14 -2.82
C GLY A 386 -1.86 -7.10 -3.80
N ARG A 387 -0.56 -7.15 -4.11
CA ARG A 387 0.11 -6.27 -5.08
C ARG A 387 0.11 -6.85 -6.50
N ALA A 388 -0.32 -8.09 -6.65
CA ALA A 388 -0.45 -8.70 -7.96
C ALA A 388 -1.73 -8.22 -8.66
N GLY A 389 -1.58 -7.75 -9.89
CA GLY A 389 -2.64 -7.20 -10.73
C GLY A 389 -2.72 -5.67 -10.67
N ARG A 390 -2.50 -5.00 -11.81
CA ARG A 390 -2.64 -3.55 -11.96
C ARG A 390 -4.02 -3.22 -12.55
N PRO A 391 -4.90 -2.53 -11.80
CA PRO A 391 -6.19 -2.10 -12.32
C PRO A 391 -6.05 -1.29 -13.61
N GLY A 392 -6.89 -1.58 -14.61
CA GLY A 392 -6.87 -0.93 -15.92
C GLY A 392 -5.78 -1.40 -16.88
N TYR A 393 -4.85 -2.27 -16.45
CA TYR A 393 -3.77 -2.79 -17.31
C TYR A 393 -3.73 -4.31 -17.39
N ASP A 394 -4.04 -5.00 -16.30
CA ASP A 394 -3.97 -6.45 -16.20
C ASP A 394 -5.36 -7.05 -16.05
N GLU A 395 -5.65 -8.10 -16.83
CA GLU A 395 -6.87 -8.91 -16.66
C GLU A 395 -6.76 -9.85 -15.46
N VAL A 396 -5.53 -10.30 -15.13
CA VAL A 396 -5.24 -11.21 -14.03
C VAL A 396 -3.88 -10.83 -13.43
N GLY A 397 -3.82 -10.82 -12.10
CA GLY A 397 -2.60 -10.73 -11.32
C GLY A 397 -2.14 -12.11 -10.85
N TYR A 398 -0.85 -12.37 -10.94
CA TYR A 398 -0.23 -13.62 -10.48
C TYR A 398 0.64 -13.36 -9.25
N SER A 399 0.52 -14.21 -8.24
CA SER A 399 1.47 -14.27 -7.13
C SER A 399 2.01 -15.67 -7.02
N ALA A 400 3.32 -15.82 -6.84
CA ALA A 400 3.91 -17.13 -6.60
C ALA A 400 4.96 -17.09 -5.48
N ILE A 401 4.89 -18.09 -4.61
CA ILE A 401 5.94 -18.36 -3.62
C ILE A 401 6.85 -19.47 -4.11
N ILE A 402 8.14 -19.34 -3.84
CA ILE A 402 9.13 -20.30 -4.35
C ILE A 402 9.25 -21.48 -3.40
N ALA A 403 9.01 -22.67 -3.93
CA ALA A 403 9.37 -23.91 -3.26
C ALA A 403 10.79 -24.33 -3.66
N ARG A 404 11.66 -24.54 -2.68
CA ARG A 404 12.95 -25.22 -2.89
C ARG A 404 12.75 -26.70 -2.54
N ARG A 405 13.30 -27.59 -3.36
CA ARG A 405 13.40 -29.02 -3.03
C ARG A 405 14.39 -29.25 -1.90
#